data_AF-A0A934G6E3-F1
#
_entry.id   AF-A0A934G6E3-F1
#
_cell.length_a   1.000
_cell.length_b   1.000
_cell.length_c   1.000
_cell.angle_alpha   90.00
_cell.angle_beta   90.00
_cell.angle_gamma   90.00
#
_symmetry.space_group_name_H-M   'P 1'
#
loop_
_entity.id
_entity.type
_entity.pdbx_description
1 polymer ?
#
loop_
_entity_poly.entity_id
_entity_poly.type
_entity_poly.pdbx_seq_one_letter_code
_entity_poly.pdbx_strand_id
1 'polypeptide(L)'
;MKDIMLRLVDVPMVRMFVLAGIIFLMIAVLGKIEGKIEPGRIGRIGAAILGAVLIVIGLVMQYGETPEMYSRLPPNLIATFPQNAVAIAPASTVPAAPAIPIKVVSGTYGRNCNAKAGNATAQLAKACDGQGSCDFAIDPAALEDPAPNCSKDFAAEWKCGDSNAVYSAALSSLSGKNDKLRLGCSS
;
A
#
# COMPACT_ATOMS: atom_id res chain seq x y z
N MET A 1 -9.21 -20.21 -15.46
CA MET A 1 -10.12 -20.37 -14.29
C MET A 1 -9.40 -20.52 -12.95
N LYS A 2 -8.09 -20.85 -12.92
CA LYS A 2 -7.31 -20.94 -11.66
C LYS A 2 -6.81 -19.58 -11.16
N ASP A 3 -6.58 -18.63 -12.07
CA ASP A 3 -6.07 -17.28 -11.76
C ASP A 3 -7.09 -16.39 -11.05
N ILE A 4 -8.38 -16.64 -11.27
CA ILE A 4 -9.47 -15.91 -10.59
C ILE A 4 -9.62 -16.40 -9.15
N MET A 5 -9.42 -17.71 -8.90
CA MET A 5 -9.43 -18.28 -7.56
C MET A 5 -8.23 -17.82 -6.73
N LEU A 6 -7.04 -17.67 -7.34
CA LEU A 6 -5.85 -17.15 -6.66
C LEU A 6 -5.93 -15.64 -6.38
N ARG A 7 -6.60 -14.84 -7.22
CA ARG A 7 -6.82 -13.41 -6.94
C ARG A 7 -8.01 -13.11 -6.02
N LEU A 8 -8.91 -14.06 -5.82
CA LEU A 8 -10.00 -13.90 -4.85
C LEU A 8 -9.60 -14.31 -3.42
N VAL A 9 -8.55 -15.13 -3.28
CA VAL A 9 -7.93 -15.54 -2.01
C VAL A 9 -6.87 -14.54 -1.50
N ASP A 10 -6.53 -13.51 -2.29
CA ASP A 10 -5.60 -12.43 -1.92
C ASP A 10 -6.33 -11.14 -1.47
N VAL A 11 -7.66 -11.17 -1.32
CA VAL A 11 -8.29 -10.21 -0.41
C VAL A 11 -7.82 -10.62 0.98
N PRO A 12 -7.09 -9.76 1.72
CA PRO A 12 -6.49 -10.16 2.98
C PRO A 12 -7.59 -10.81 3.82
N MET A 13 -7.40 -12.06 4.24
CA MET A 13 -8.39 -12.85 5.01
C MET A 13 -9.03 -11.99 6.12
N VAL A 14 -8.25 -11.07 6.67
CA VAL A 14 -8.63 -9.97 7.56
C VAL A 14 -9.86 -9.17 7.09
N ARG A 15 -9.89 -8.68 5.85
CA ARG A 15 -11.03 -7.95 5.27
C ARG A 15 -12.28 -8.82 5.23
N MET A 16 -12.16 -10.13 4.97
CA MET A 16 -13.31 -11.04 4.97
C MET A 16 -13.85 -11.26 6.39
N PHE A 17 -12.99 -11.42 7.40
CA PHE A 17 -13.42 -11.57 8.80
C PHE A 17 -14.10 -10.30 9.35
N VAL A 18 -13.59 -9.12 9.02
CA VAL A 18 -14.20 -7.84 9.43
C VAL A 18 -15.53 -7.62 8.71
N LEU A 19 -15.61 -7.88 7.40
CA LEU A 19 -16.87 -7.77 6.65
C LEU A 19 -17.93 -8.76 7.17
N ALA A 20 -17.56 -10.01 7.44
CA ALA A 20 -18.45 -10.99 8.04
C ALA A 20 -18.96 -10.54 9.42
N GLY A 21 -18.07 -10.01 10.26
CA GLY A 21 -18.43 -9.50 11.58
C GLY A 21 -19.41 -8.32 11.53
N ILE A 22 -19.23 -7.39 10.58
CA ILE A 22 -20.16 -6.28 10.35
C ILE A 22 -21.54 -6.77 9.89
N ILE A 23 -21.59 -7.77 9.00
CA ILE A 23 -22.85 -8.36 8.53
C ILE A 23 -23.62 -9.01 9.68
N PHE A 24 -22.94 -9.77 10.56
CA PHE A 24 -23.56 -10.37 11.73
C PHE A 24 -24.08 -9.32 12.74
N LEU A 25 -23.35 -8.23 12.93
CA LEU A 25 -23.83 -7.10 13.74
C LEU A 25 -25.06 -6.41 13.13
N MET A 26 -25.08 -6.23 11.81
CA MET A 26 -26.26 -5.67 11.12
C MET A 26 -27.49 -6.55 11.30
N ILE A 27 -27.36 -7.88 11.24
CA ILE A 27 -28.47 -8.79 11.52
C ILE A 27 -28.96 -8.65 12.97
N ALA A 28 -28.05 -8.49 13.94
CA ALA A 28 -28.39 -8.31 15.34
C ALA A 28 -29.17 -7.00 15.61
N VAL A 29 -28.79 -5.91 14.94
CA VAL A 29 -29.40 -4.57 15.08
C VAL A 29 -30.71 -4.43 14.28
N LEU A 30 -30.70 -4.84 13.01
CA LEU A 30 -31.84 -4.66 12.11
C LEU A 30 -32.97 -5.64 12.43
N GLY A 31 -32.65 -6.85 12.92
CA GLY A 31 -33.60 -7.78 13.54
C GLY A 31 -34.75 -8.29 12.66
N LYS A 32 -34.87 -7.84 11.41
CA LYS A 32 -35.96 -8.18 10.50
C LYS A 32 -35.41 -8.39 9.09
N ILE A 33 -35.01 -9.63 8.81
CA ILE A 33 -34.60 -10.07 7.48
C ILE A 33 -35.85 -10.64 6.81
N GLU A 34 -36.20 -10.12 5.65
CA GLU A 34 -37.50 -10.25 5.00
C GLU A 34 -38.11 -11.67 5.06
N GLY A 35 -39.17 -11.82 5.86
CA GLY A 35 -40.32 -12.65 5.50
C GLY A 35 -40.40 -14.09 6.00
N LYS A 36 -39.37 -14.70 6.61
CA LYS A 36 -39.55 -16.09 7.13
C LYS A 36 -38.68 -16.56 8.29
N ILE A 37 -37.66 -15.80 8.72
CA ILE A 37 -36.80 -16.17 9.85
C ILE A 37 -36.56 -14.94 10.71
N GLU A 38 -37.32 -14.82 11.80
CA GLU A 38 -37.16 -13.74 12.77
C GLU A 38 -36.25 -14.21 13.91
N PRO A 39 -35.03 -13.65 14.05
CA PRO A 39 -34.18 -13.99 15.17
C PRO A 39 -34.82 -13.47 16.47
N GLY A 40 -35.28 -14.41 17.28
CA GLY A 40 -35.71 -14.13 18.65
C GLY A 40 -34.60 -13.47 19.48
N ARG A 41 -34.90 -13.10 20.73
CA ARG A 41 -33.94 -12.40 21.61
C ARG A 41 -32.60 -13.14 21.73
N ILE A 42 -32.64 -14.47 21.77
CA ILE A 42 -31.46 -15.34 21.81
C ILE A 42 -30.67 -15.29 20.50
N GLY A 43 -31.34 -15.31 19.35
CA GLY A 43 -30.68 -15.26 18.03
C GLY A 43 -29.97 -13.93 17.78
N ARG A 44 -30.56 -12.81 18.22
CA ARG A 44 -29.93 -11.48 18.14
C ARG A 44 -28.70 -11.36 19.05
N ILE A 45 -28.77 -11.86 20.28
CA ILE A 45 -27.63 -11.88 21.20
C ILE A 45 -26.50 -12.76 20.65
N GLY A 46 -26.84 -13.94 20.10
CA GLY A 46 -25.86 -14.85 19.47
C GLY A 46 -25.14 -14.21 18.28
N ALA A 47 -25.89 -13.54 17.39
CA ALA A 47 -25.31 -12.83 16.24
C ALA A 47 -24.41 -11.65 16.66
N ALA A 48 -24.79 -10.90 17.71
CA ALA A 48 -23.98 -9.81 18.24
C ALA A 48 -22.65 -10.30 18.82
N ILE A 49 -22.68 -11.37 19.64
CA ILE A 49 -21.47 -11.96 20.23
C ILE A 49 -20.56 -12.51 19.14
N LEU A 50 -21.11 -13.28 18.19
CA LEU A 50 -20.34 -13.85 17.08
C LEU A 50 -19.72 -12.76 16.20
N GLY A 51 -20.48 -11.72 15.86
CA GLY A 51 -19.98 -10.57 15.07
C GLY A 51 -18.87 -9.80 15.79
N ALA A 52 -19.02 -9.54 17.08
CA ALA A 52 -17.99 -8.86 17.88
C ALA A 52 -16.71 -9.69 17.98
N VAL A 53 -16.81 -11.00 18.21
CA VAL A 53 -15.67 -11.92 18.26
C VAL A 53 -14.91 -11.92 16.92
N LEU A 54 -15.63 -11.99 15.78
CA LEU A 54 -15.02 -11.95 14.46
C LEU A 54 -14.30 -10.62 14.17
N ILE A 55 -14.86 -9.48 14.59
CA ILE A 55 -14.23 -8.16 14.45
C ILE A 55 -12.96 -8.07 15.32
N VAL A 56 -13.01 -8.56 16.57
CA VAL A 56 -11.85 -8.55 17.47
C VAL A 56 -10.73 -9.44 16.92
N ILE A 57 -11.04 -10.63 16.42
CA ILE A 57 -10.05 -11.52 15.78
C ILE A 57 -9.46 -10.85 14.53
N GLY A 58 -10.28 -10.25 13.67
CA GLY A 58 -9.83 -9.51 12.50
C GLY A 58 -8.88 -8.36 12.85
N LEU A 59 -9.22 -7.57 13.89
CA LEU A 59 -8.38 -6.49 14.39
C LEU A 59 -7.08 -7.01 15.00
N VAL A 60 -7.12 -8.06 15.83
CA VAL A 60 -5.91 -8.66 16.44
C VAL A 60 -4.94 -9.17 15.38
N MET A 61 -5.44 -9.79 14.31
CA MET A 61 -4.60 -10.23 13.18
C MET A 61 -4.04 -9.02 12.40
N GLN A 62 -4.83 -7.95 12.25
CA GLN A 62 -4.39 -6.71 11.61
C GLN A 62 -3.34 -5.93 12.42
N TYR A 63 -3.41 -5.98 13.76
CA TYR A 63 -2.41 -5.42 14.67
C TYR A 63 -1.26 -6.39 14.95
N GLY A 64 -1.38 -7.67 14.58
CA GLY A 64 -0.35 -8.69 14.71
C GLY A 64 0.65 -8.71 13.56
N GLU A 65 0.34 -8.08 12.42
CA GLU A 65 1.32 -7.70 11.39
C GLU A 65 2.13 -6.47 11.83
N THR A 66 2.63 -6.49 13.06
CA THR A 66 3.69 -5.56 13.44
C THR A 66 4.95 -5.90 12.65
N PRO A 67 5.74 -4.88 12.25
CA PRO A 67 7.12 -5.02 11.72
C PRO A 67 8.13 -5.71 12.70
N GLU A 68 7.64 -6.35 13.75
CA GLU A 68 8.40 -7.05 14.79
C GLU A 68 9.09 -8.32 14.27
N MET A 69 8.61 -8.94 13.19
CA MET A 69 9.28 -10.10 12.59
C MET A 69 10.65 -9.71 12.02
N TYR A 70 10.79 -8.51 11.45
CA TYR A 70 12.08 -7.99 10.97
C TYR A 70 13.03 -7.62 12.12
N SER A 71 12.48 -7.33 13.30
CA SER A 71 13.22 -6.89 14.50
C SER A 71 13.71 -8.06 15.35
N ARG A 72 13.23 -9.28 15.09
CA ARG A 72 13.61 -10.53 15.77
C ARG A 72 14.71 -11.31 15.03
N LEU A 73 15.16 -10.85 13.86
CA LEU A 73 16.39 -11.38 13.27
C LEU A 73 17.58 -10.88 14.09
N PRO A 74 18.39 -11.75 14.70
CA PRO A 74 19.65 -11.32 15.30
C PRO A 74 20.52 -10.68 14.21
N PRO A 75 21.19 -9.53 14.48
CA PRO A 75 22.09 -8.87 13.52
C PRO A 75 23.20 -9.80 13.00
N ASN A 76 23.42 -10.92 13.69
CA ASN A 76 24.44 -11.91 13.42
C ASN A 76 24.09 -12.86 12.26
N LEU A 77 22.84 -12.89 11.78
CA LEU A 77 22.45 -13.66 10.58
C LEU A 77 22.63 -12.88 9.27
N ILE A 78 22.89 -11.57 9.36
CA ILE A 78 23.26 -10.73 8.20
C ILE A 78 24.79 -10.64 8.06
N ALA A 79 25.53 -10.89 9.16
CA ALA A 79 26.98 -10.70 9.25
C ALA A 79 27.84 -11.94 8.92
N THR A 80 27.25 -13.09 8.54
CA THR A 80 28.00 -14.30 8.18
C THR A 80 28.08 -14.58 6.69
N PHE A 81 27.57 -13.68 5.83
CA PHE A 81 28.10 -13.65 4.47
C PHE A 81 29.55 -13.16 4.56
N PRO A 82 30.53 -13.93 4.08
CA PRO A 82 31.90 -13.46 4.06
C PRO A 82 31.95 -12.22 3.17
N GLN A 83 32.06 -11.04 3.79
CA GLN A 83 32.30 -9.77 3.09
C GLN A 83 33.70 -9.72 2.44
N ASN A 84 34.46 -10.82 2.50
CA ASN A 84 35.81 -10.98 1.99
C ASN A 84 35.94 -11.88 0.76
N ALA A 85 34.84 -12.25 0.10
CA ALA A 85 34.89 -12.69 -1.29
C ALA A 85 34.36 -11.58 -2.19
N VAL A 86 35.12 -10.47 -2.29
CA VAL A 86 35.09 -9.66 -3.50
C VAL A 86 35.79 -10.48 -4.59
N ALA A 87 35.13 -11.55 -5.04
CA ALA A 87 35.26 -11.90 -6.43
C ALA A 87 34.74 -10.67 -7.16
N ILE A 88 35.60 -10.03 -7.93
CA ILE A 88 35.23 -9.08 -8.96
C ILE A 88 34.44 -9.91 -9.99
N ALA A 89 33.20 -10.26 -9.65
CA ALA A 89 32.22 -10.62 -10.64
C ALA A 89 31.95 -9.31 -11.38
N PRO A 90 32.14 -9.25 -12.71
CA PRO A 90 31.60 -8.13 -13.47
C PRO A 90 30.11 -8.06 -13.09
N ALA A 91 29.62 -6.85 -12.84
CA ALA A 91 28.24 -6.57 -12.53
C ALA A 91 27.34 -7.58 -13.25
N SER A 92 26.67 -8.44 -12.48
CA SER A 92 25.54 -9.19 -13.00
C SER A 92 24.55 -8.13 -13.44
N THR A 93 24.64 -7.75 -14.71
CA THR A 93 23.50 -7.27 -15.47
C THR A 93 22.50 -8.39 -15.34
N VAL A 94 21.68 -8.35 -14.29
CA VAL A 94 20.34 -8.89 -14.38
C VAL A 94 19.84 -8.28 -15.69
N PRO A 95 19.41 -9.08 -16.68
CA PRO A 95 18.69 -8.50 -17.79
C PRO A 95 17.56 -7.75 -17.10
N ALA A 96 17.58 -6.41 -17.17
CA ALA A 96 16.43 -5.62 -16.82
C ALA A 96 15.32 -6.22 -17.67
N ALA A 97 14.45 -7.03 -17.06
CA ALA A 97 13.24 -7.51 -17.71
C ALA A 97 12.64 -6.29 -18.41
N PRO A 98 12.22 -6.39 -19.68
CA PRO A 98 11.93 -5.24 -20.54
C PRO A 98 11.09 -4.24 -19.75
N ALA A 99 11.80 -3.23 -19.24
CA ALA A 99 11.31 -2.41 -18.17
C ALA A 99 10.38 -1.44 -18.89
N ILE A 100 9.08 -1.68 -18.80
CA ILE A 100 8.11 -0.82 -19.49
C ILE A 100 8.36 0.59 -18.97
N PRO A 101 8.74 1.55 -19.83
CA PRO A 101 9.26 2.82 -19.35
C PRO A 101 8.15 3.59 -18.67
N ILE A 102 8.42 4.11 -17.48
CA ILE A 102 7.54 5.01 -16.76
C ILE A 102 7.49 6.32 -17.55
N LYS A 103 6.27 6.85 -17.70
CA LYS A 103 5.99 8.18 -18.24
C LYS A 103 5.14 8.93 -17.24
N VAL A 104 5.74 9.85 -16.50
CA VAL A 104 5.05 10.64 -15.49
C VAL A 104 4.01 11.55 -16.14
N VAL A 105 2.79 11.54 -15.61
CA VAL A 105 1.67 12.38 -16.05
C VAL A 105 1.52 13.57 -15.11
N SER A 106 1.54 13.33 -13.81
CA SER A 106 1.39 14.37 -12.79
C SER A 106 2.13 13.99 -11.51
N GLY A 107 2.67 14.99 -10.82
CA GLY A 107 3.24 14.87 -9.47
C GLY A 107 2.84 16.08 -8.66
N THR A 108 2.07 15.88 -7.60
CA THR A 108 1.59 16.94 -6.72
C THR A 108 2.05 16.69 -5.29
N TYR A 109 2.72 17.69 -4.72
CA TYR A 109 3.17 17.68 -3.33
C TYR A 109 2.40 18.74 -2.54
N GLY A 110 1.65 18.30 -1.52
CA GLY A 110 0.90 19.15 -0.59
C GLY A 110 -0.49 19.55 -1.08
N ARG A 111 -1.20 18.67 -1.81
CA ARG A 111 -2.58 18.92 -2.25
C ARG A 111 -3.51 19.17 -1.06
N ASN A 112 -3.30 18.47 0.04
CA ASN A 112 -4.02 18.69 1.30
C ASN A 112 -3.73 20.08 1.93
N CYS A 113 -2.65 20.74 1.51
CA CYS A 113 -2.22 22.06 1.98
C CYS A 113 -2.49 23.17 0.94
N ASN A 114 -3.40 22.96 -0.01
CA ASN A 114 -3.67 23.87 -1.14
C ASN A 114 -2.46 24.14 -2.04
N ALA A 115 -1.48 23.23 -2.10
CA ALA A 115 -0.39 23.36 -3.06
C ALA A 115 -0.89 23.23 -4.49
N LYS A 116 -0.21 23.91 -5.42
CA LYS A 116 -0.54 23.87 -6.84
C LYS A 116 -0.37 22.45 -7.38
N ALA A 117 -1.42 21.92 -7.99
CA ALA A 117 -1.36 20.64 -8.68
C ALA A 117 -0.23 20.65 -9.73
N GLY A 118 0.57 19.59 -9.74
CA GLY A 118 1.69 19.43 -10.66
C GLY A 118 2.98 20.19 -10.28
N ASN A 119 3.09 20.73 -9.06
CA ASN A 119 4.32 21.39 -8.59
C ASN A 119 5.54 20.46 -8.57
N ALA A 120 5.35 19.15 -8.36
CA ALA A 120 6.43 18.17 -8.32
C ALA A 120 6.60 17.37 -9.63
N THR A 121 5.74 17.60 -10.64
CA THR A 121 5.74 16.81 -11.89
C THR A 121 7.08 16.84 -12.59
N ALA A 122 7.71 18.01 -12.72
CA ALA A 122 8.97 18.15 -13.46
C ALA A 122 10.14 17.39 -12.80
N GLN A 123 10.24 17.45 -11.47
CA GLN A 123 11.27 16.74 -10.72
C GLN A 123 11.03 15.23 -10.75
N LEU A 124 9.78 14.81 -10.60
CA LEU A 124 9.40 13.41 -10.65
C LEU A 124 9.65 12.80 -12.04
N ALA A 125 9.25 13.50 -13.10
CA ALA A 125 9.51 13.10 -14.48
C ALA A 125 11.01 12.99 -14.74
N LYS A 126 11.81 13.98 -14.32
CA LYS A 126 13.27 13.96 -14.48
C LYS A 126 13.93 12.78 -13.77
N ALA A 127 13.41 12.35 -12.62
CA ALA A 127 13.97 11.25 -11.86
C ALA A 127 13.54 9.87 -12.38
N CYS A 128 12.29 9.74 -12.83
CA CYS A 128 11.66 8.43 -13.07
C CYS A 128 11.30 8.15 -14.54
N ASP A 129 11.24 9.13 -15.43
CA ASP A 129 10.91 8.89 -16.83
C ASP A 129 11.94 7.96 -17.48
N GLY A 130 11.44 6.96 -18.24
CA GLY A 130 12.27 5.99 -18.94
C GLY A 130 12.75 4.80 -18.10
N GLN A 131 12.53 4.80 -16.79
CA GLN A 131 12.82 3.65 -15.91
C GLN A 131 11.61 2.73 -15.79
N GLY A 132 11.77 1.42 -15.54
CA GLY A 132 10.63 0.55 -15.21
C GLY A 132 10.29 0.47 -13.72
N SER A 133 11.17 0.96 -12.85
CA SER A 133 10.94 1.11 -11.41
C SER A 133 11.82 2.24 -10.90
N CYS A 134 11.25 3.16 -10.13
CA CYS A 134 11.91 4.35 -9.61
C CYS A 134 11.48 4.62 -8.18
N ASP A 135 12.42 4.75 -7.25
CA ASP A 135 12.15 5.19 -5.87
C ASP A 135 12.47 6.68 -5.75
N PHE A 136 11.45 7.52 -5.87
CA PHE A 136 11.59 8.97 -5.76
C PHE A 136 11.60 9.40 -4.28
N ALA A 137 12.73 9.93 -3.81
CA ALA A 137 12.83 10.49 -2.46
C ALA A 137 12.15 11.87 -2.43
N ILE A 138 11.15 12.01 -1.56
CA ILE A 138 10.42 13.26 -1.39
C ILE A 138 11.21 14.12 -0.41
N ASP A 139 12.12 14.94 -0.93
CA ASP A 139 12.84 15.93 -0.14
C ASP A 139 12.08 17.28 -0.18
N PRO A 140 11.49 17.73 0.95
CA PRO A 140 10.81 19.01 1.02
C PRO A 140 11.72 20.19 0.67
N ALA A 141 13.03 20.07 0.91
CA ALA A 141 14.00 21.10 0.58
C ALA A 141 14.24 21.23 -0.93
N ALA A 142 14.07 20.14 -1.69
CA ALA A 142 14.27 20.12 -3.14
C ALA A 142 13.00 20.50 -3.93
N LEU A 143 11.82 20.39 -3.30
CA LEU A 143 10.51 20.62 -3.92
C LEU A 143 9.96 22.05 -3.71
N GLU A 144 10.77 22.97 -3.17
CA GLU A 144 10.38 24.35 -2.80
C GLU A 144 9.08 24.38 -1.97
N ASP A 145 9.21 24.10 -0.67
CA ASP A 145 8.08 23.98 0.26
C ASP A 145 7.15 25.22 0.22
N PRO A 146 5.89 25.10 -0.29
CA PRO A 146 4.94 26.21 -0.34
C PRO A 146 4.29 26.53 1.02
N ALA A 147 4.41 25.65 2.02
CA ALA A 147 3.72 25.75 3.32
C ALA A 147 4.47 24.99 4.43
N PRO A 148 5.49 25.57 5.08
CA PRO A 148 6.39 24.87 6.00
C PRO A 148 5.72 24.31 7.27
N ASN A 149 4.47 24.69 7.57
CA ASN A 149 3.72 24.28 8.76
C ASN A 149 2.62 23.24 8.50
N CYS A 150 2.59 22.62 7.31
CA CYS A 150 1.58 21.63 6.94
C CYS A 150 2.22 20.28 6.61
N SER A 151 1.70 19.19 7.21
CA SER A 151 2.06 17.83 6.85
C SER A 151 1.49 17.53 5.47
N LYS A 152 2.35 17.54 4.46
CA LYS A 152 1.94 17.43 3.06
C LYS A 152 1.66 15.98 2.70
N ASP A 153 0.72 15.78 1.77
CA ASP A 153 0.60 14.56 1.01
C ASP A 153 1.47 14.62 -0.26
N PHE A 154 1.76 13.49 -0.86
CA PHE A 154 2.36 13.45 -2.20
C PHE A 154 1.56 12.47 -3.05
N ALA A 155 1.10 12.92 -4.20
CA ALA A 155 0.36 12.10 -5.15
C ALA A 155 1.03 12.18 -6.52
N ALA A 156 1.29 11.02 -7.13
CA ALA A 156 1.81 10.92 -8.48
C ALA A 156 0.92 10.04 -9.34
N GLU A 157 0.87 10.40 -10.62
CA GLU A 157 0.24 9.64 -11.68
C GLU A 157 1.25 9.41 -12.80
N TRP A 158 1.32 8.17 -13.30
CA TRP A 158 2.21 7.80 -14.40
C TRP A 158 1.56 6.78 -15.33
N LYS A 159 2.09 6.66 -16.53
CA LYS A 159 1.75 5.62 -17.50
C LYS A 159 2.94 4.71 -17.71
N CYS A 160 2.67 3.49 -18.14
CA CYS A 160 3.70 2.52 -18.48
C CYS A 160 3.78 2.37 -20.01
N GLY A 161 4.86 2.83 -20.62
CA GLY A 161 5.10 2.74 -22.06
C GLY A 161 3.99 3.43 -22.86
N ASP A 162 3.55 2.77 -23.93
CA ASP A 162 2.46 3.26 -24.79
C ASP A 162 1.06 2.89 -24.27
N SER A 163 0.95 2.31 -23.07
CA SER A 163 -0.34 1.97 -22.50
C SER A 163 -1.13 3.22 -22.11
N ASN A 164 -2.45 3.16 -22.28
CA ASN A 164 -3.36 4.20 -21.79
C ASN A 164 -3.71 4.04 -20.31
N ALA A 165 -3.20 3.00 -19.64
CA ALA A 165 -3.41 2.77 -18.22
C ALA A 165 -2.66 3.84 -17.40
N VAL A 166 -3.42 4.62 -16.62
CA VAL A 166 -2.86 5.57 -15.67
C VAL A 166 -2.77 4.88 -14.31
N TYR A 167 -1.54 4.77 -13.82
CA TYR A 167 -1.22 4.32 -12.48
C TYR A 167 -1.12 5.53 -11.57
N SER A 168 -1.53 5.36 -10.32
CA SER A 168 -1.49 6.40 -9.31
C SER A 168 -0.96 5.85 -8.00
N ALA A 169 -0.11 6.60 -7.32
CA ALA A 169 0.30 6.33 -5.96
C ALA A 169 0.25 7.61 -5.14
N ALA A 170 -0.16 7.48 -3.89
CA ALA A 170 -0.23 8.60 -2.97
C ALA A 170 0.30 8.20 -1.58
N LEU A 171 1.01 9.14 -0.97
CA LEU A 171 1.48 9.09 0.41
C LEU A 171 0.72 10.15 1.19
N SER A 172 -0.16 9.71 2.08
CA SER A 172 -1.04 10.60 2.86
C SER A 172 -0.36 11.21 4.09
N SER A 173 0.74 10.61 4.55
CA SER A 173 1.48 11.06 5.73
C SER A 173 2.96 10.98 5.45
N LEU A 174 3.53 12.10 5.02
CA LEU A 174 4.98 12.23 4.98
C LEU A 174 5.53 12.40 6.40
N SER A 175 6.36 11.46 6.82
CA SER A 175 7.02 11.46 8.13
C SER A 175 8.32 12.29 8.12
N GLY A 176 8.79 12.73 6.96
CA GLY A 176 9.91 13.67 6.83
C GLY A 176 10.92 13.32 5.73
N LYS A 177 12.21 13.59 6.01
CA LYS A 177 13.33 13.64 5.03
C LYS A 177 13.68 12.33 4.31
N ASN A 178 12.92 11.25 4.51
CA ASN A 178 13.22 9.91 3.97
C ASN A 178 12.00 9.22 3.34
N ASP A 179 10.88 9.92 3.16
CA ASP A 179 9.74 9.33 2.48
C ASP A 179 10.10 9.08 1.02
N LYS A 180 9.87 7.84 0.55
CA LYS A 180 10.14 7.43 -0.83
C LYS A 180 8.85 6.97 -1.47
N LEU A 181 8.54 7.57 -2.62
CA LEU A 181 7.47 7.09 -3.48
C LEU A 181 8.05 6.14 -4.52
N ARG A 182 7.62 4.89 -4.49
CA ARG A 182 7.98 3.90 -5.51
C ARG A 182 7.00 3.95 -6.68
N LEU A 183 7.51 4.24 -7.86
CA LEU A 183 6.83 4.07 -9.14
C LEU A 183 7.34 2.79 -9.77
N GLY A 184 6.46 2.03 -10.39
CA GLY A 184 6.82 0.78 -11.04
C GLY A 184 5.85 0.43 -12.14
N CYS A 185 6.40 -0.22 -13.16
CA CYS A 185 5.67 -0.83 -14.25
C CYS A 185 6.07 -2.31 -14.28
N SER A 186 5.19 -3.17 -13.77
CA SER A 186 5.34 -4.63 -13.88
C SER A 186 4.54 -5.13 -15.08
N SER A 187 5.19 -5.90 -15.96
CA SER A 187 4.58 -6.65 -17.06
C SER A 187 3.79 -7.85 -16.56
#